data_AF-A0A7W1T527-F1
#
_entry.id   AF-A0A7W1T527-F1
#
_cell.length_a   1.000
_cell.length_b   1.000
_cell.length_c   1.000
_cell.angle_alpha   90.00
_cell.angle_beta   90.00
_cell.angle_gamma   90.00
#
_symmetry.space_group_name_H-M   'P 1'
#
loop_
_entity.id
_entity.type
_entity.pdbx_description
1 polymer ?
#
loop_
_entity_poly.entity_id
_entity_poly.type
_entity_poly.pdbx_seq_one_letter_code
_entity_poly.pdbx_strand_id
1 'polypeptide(L)'
;MSRFSMIDVNGLLEDWAKREVGLQNFTVEHILAALSLPEDDYESLFLFLRNKVGSELELKKMLLCPDGHKNQVVDLDTDVSDIYTECVRCDAEDYEQFWVFVFSFNSDYQQDARQHATKDEKKKMTRYLPQMGIGVVNVW
;
A
#
# COMPACT_ATOMS: atom_id res chain seq x y z
N MET A 1 8.78 21.27 -9.89
CA MET A 1 9.60 20.15 -10.42
C MET A 1 9.67 19.13 -9.31
N SER A 2 9.24 17.90 -9.58
CA SER A 2 9.32 16.79 -8.62
C SER A 2 10.78 16.55 -8.21
N ARG A 3 11.02 16.32 -6.93
CA ARG A 3 12.38 16.17 -6.37
C ARG A 3 12.79 14.71 -6.17
N PHE A 4 11.89 13.76 -6.40
CA PHE A 4 12.19 12.34 -6.22
C PHE A 4 12.89 11.72 -7.45
N SER A 5 13.75 10.74 -7.17
CA SER A 5 14.38 9.88 -8.17
C SER A 5 13.48 8.69 -8.48
N MET A 6 13.11 8.51 -9.75
CA MET A 6 12.34 7.33 -10.19
C MET A 6 13.10 6.02 -9.94
N ILE A 7 14.44 6.07 -9.98
CA ILE A 7 15.30 4.92 -9.67
C ILE A 7 15.12 4.52 -8.20
N ASP A 8 15.06 5.49 -7.30
CA ASP A 8 14.94 5.23 -5.86
C ASP A 8 13.56 4.66 -5.51
N VAL A 9 12.51 5.20 -6.15
CA VAL A 9 11.15 4.66 -6.00
C VAL A 9 11.06 3.24 -6.57
N ASN A 10 11.62 2.98 -7.75
CA ASN A 10 11.65 1.62 -8.31
C ASN A 10 12.40 0.65 -7.41
N GLY A 11 13.57 1.06 -6.89
CA GLY A 11 14.35 0.25 -5.96
C GLY A 11 13.56 -0.07 -4.69
N LEU A 12 12.86 0.91 -4.13
CA LEU A 12 12.00 0.71 -2.96
C LEU A 12 10.85 -0.27 -3.25
N LEU A 13 10.19 -0.13 -4.40
CA LEU A 13 9.09 -1.01 -4.81
C LEU A 13 9.57 -2.44 -5.03
N GLU A 14 10.71 -2.62 -5.70
CA GLU A 14 11.33 -3.94 -5.89
C GLU A 14 11.69 -4.57 -4.54
N ASP A 15 12.32 -3.79 -3.65
CA ASP A 15 12.65 -4.22 -2.30
C ASP A 15 11.41 -4.60 -1.48
N TRP A 16 10.27 -3.95 -1.69
CA TRP A 16 9.00 -4.25 -1.02
C TRP A 16 8.30 -5.48 -1.62
N ALA A 17 8.36 -5.65 -2.95
CA ALA A 17 7.78 -6.78 -3.68
C ALA A 17 8.49 -8.10 -3.36
N LYS A 18 9.82 -8.07 -3.22
CA LYS A 18 10.66 -9.24 -2.86
C LYS A 18 10.34 -9.86 -1.51
N ARG A 19 9.60 -9.17 -0.65
CA ARG A 19 9.41 -9.59 0.75
C ARG A 19 8.28 -10.62 0.89
N GLU A 20 8.42 -11.52 1.86
CA GLU A 20 7.61 -12.75 2.01
C GLU A 20 6.12 -12.50 2.30
N VAL A 21 5.82 -11.53 3.16
CA VAL A 21 4.48 -10.92 3.32
C VAL A 21 4.55 -9.54 2.66
N GLY A 22 4.70 -9.53 1.33
CA GLY A 22 4.97 -8.30 0.60
C GLY A 22 3.93 -7.23 0.91
N LEU A 23 4.38 -5.97 0.88
CA LEU A 23 3.59 -4.85 1.36
C LEU A 23 2.28 -4.73 0.58
N GLN A 24 1.15 -4.81 1.27
CA GLN A 24 -0.17 -4.64 0.66
C GLN A 24 -0.77 -3.32 1.12
N ASN A 25 -1.54 -2.69 0.22
CA ASN A 25 -2.32 -1.49 0.48
C ASN A 25 -1.50 -0.31 1.05
N PHE A 26 -0.34 -0.04 0.43
CA PHE A 26 0.47 1.13 0.77
C PHE A 26 -0.02 2.37 0.02
N THR A 27 0.02 3.53 0.65
CA THR A 27 -0.29 4.82 0.03
C THR A 27 0.98 5.52 -0.48
N VAL A 28 0.79 6.64 -1.17
CA VAL A 28 1.87 7.54 -1.61
C VAL A 28 2.67 8.06 -0.40
N GLU A 29 1.99 8.39 0.70
CA GLU A 29 2.59 8.89 1.94
C GLU A 29 3.58 7.90 2.54
N HIS A 30 3.34 6.58 2.44
CA HIS A 30 4.33 5.61 2.91
C HIS A 30 5.64 5.67 2.10
N ILE A 31 5.56 5.93 0.79
CA ILE A 31 6.75 6.08 -0.05
C ILE A 31 7.45 7.40 0.24
N LEU A 32 6.68 8.50 0.37
CA LEU A 32 7.23 9.79 0.78
C LEU A 32 7.98 9.67 2.10
N ALA A 33 7.39 9.03 3.10
CA ALA A 33 8.02 8.78 4.39
C ALA A 33 9.27 7.88 4.27
N ALA A 34 9.18 6.77 3.53
CA ALA A 34 10.28 5.82 3.37
C ALA A 34 11.51 6.43 2.69
N LEU A 35 11.30 7.40 1.79
CA LEU A 35 12.35 8.10 1.05
C LEU A 35 12.66 9.50 1.62
N SER A 36 12.02 9.90 2.73
CA SER A 36 12.15 11.24 3.33
C SER A 36 11.90 12.37 2.32
N LEU A 37 10.89 12.20 1.46
CA LEU A 37 10.48 13.16 0.45
C LEU A 37 9.42 14.13 0.99
N PRO A 38 9.38 15.37 0.48
CA PRO A 38 8.36 16.35 0.88
C PRO A 38 6.98 16.00 0.31
N GLU A 39 5.92 16.46 0.98
CA GLU A 39 4.54 16.29 0.52
C GLU A 39 4.26 16.89 -0.87
N ASP A 40 5.01 17.92 -1.26
CA ASP A 40 4.93 18.55 -2.60
C ASP A 40 5.18 17.55 -3.75
N ASP A 41 5.82 16.41 -3.49
CA ASP A 41 6.05 15.36 -4.49
C ASP A 41 4.86 14.40 -4.66
N TYR A 42 3.81 14.53 -3.85
CA TYR A 42 2.66 13.62 -3.81
C TYR A 42 2.05 13.37 -5.19
N GLU A 43 1.65 14.44 -5.89
CA GLU A 43 0.94 14.31 -7.17
C GLU A 43 1.82 13.63 -8.23
N SER A 44 3.08 14.03 -8.29
CA SER A 44 4.04 13.47 -9.25
C SER A 44 4.32 11.99 -8.95
N LEU A 45 4.44 11.63 -7.67
CA LEU A 45 4.64 10.25 -7.25
C LEU A 45 3.39 9.40 -7.47
N PHE A 46 2.20 9.93 -7.18
CA PHE A 46 0.92 9.27 -7.48
C PHE A 46 0.80 8.94 -8.96
N LEU A 47 1.09 9.90 -9.85
CA LEU A 47 1.07 9.69 -11.30
C LEU A 47 2.10 8.64 -11.73
N PHE A 48 3.29 8.66 -11.14
CA PHE A 48 4.32 7.66 -11.41
C PHE A 48 3.86 6.23 -11.03
N LEU A 49 3.29 6.05 -9.84
CA LEU A 49 2.75 4.76 -9.40
C LEU A 49 1.56 4.31 -10.25
N ARG A 50 0.69 5.25 -10.63
CA ARG A 50 -0.45 4.97 -11.53
C ARG A 50 0.00 4.39 -12.87
N ASN A 51 1.13 4.85 -13.41
CA ASN A 51 1.69 4.31 -14.65
C ASN A 51 2.23 2.87 -14.52
N LYS A 52 2.34 2.34 -13.30
CA LYS A 52 2.71 0.95 -13.01
C LYS A 52 1.50 0.05 -12.75
N VAL A 53 0.30 0.63 -12.72
CA VAL A 53 -0.93 -0.13 -12.49
C VAL A 53 -1.22 -1.03 -13.69
N GLY A 54 -1.56 -2.29 -13.41
CA GLY A 54 -1.83 -3.31 -14.42
C GLY A 54 -0.60 -4.12 -14.84
N SER A 55 0.61 -3.63 -14.60
CA SER A 55 1.85 -4.38 -14.82
C SER A 55 2.49 -4.85 -13.51
N GLU A 56 2.78 -3.92 -12.60
CA GLU A 56 3.47 -4.19 -11.34
C GLU A 56 2.54 -4.02 -10.13
N LEU A 57 1.64 -3.05 -10.22
CA LEU A 57 0.77 -2.63 -9.13
C LEU A 57 -0.71 -2.79 -9.47
N GLU A 58 -1.51 -2.82 -8.42
CA GLU A 58 -2.96 -2.66 -8.41
C GLU A 58 -3.27 -1.36 -7.65
N LEU A 59 -4.23 -0.59 -8.14
CA LEU A 59 -4.74 0.60 -7.44
C LEU A 59 -6.16 0.31 -6.95
N LYS A 60 -6.37 0.47 -5.65
CA LYS A 60 -7.62 0.18 -4.93
C LYS A 60 -8.00 1.36 -4.04
N LYS A 61 -9.19 1.31 -3.44
CA LYS A 61 -9.62 2.24 -2.40
C LYS A 61 -9.81 1.52 -1.07
N MET A 62 -9.39 2.14 0.01
CA MET A 62 -9.48 1.64 1.38
C MET A 62 -10.38 2.55 2.20
N LEU A 63 -11.34 1.95 2.89
CA LEU A 63 -12.22 2.65 3.85
C LEU A 63 -11.45 2.89 5.14
N LEU A 64 -11.48 4.12 5.63
CA LEU A 64 -11.03 4.47 6.97
C LEU A 64 -12.22 4.85 7.84
N CYS A 65 -12.17 4.48 9.12
CA CYS A 65 -13.09 5.05 10.10
C CYS A 65 -12.64 6.47 10.52
N PRO A 66 -13.44 7.22 11.30
CA PRO A 66 -13.10 8.57 11.75
C PRO A 66 -11.80 8.66 12.55
N ASP A 67 -11.41 7.59 13.25
CA ASP A 67 -10.14 7.51 13.98
C ASP A 67 -8.95 7.12 13.08
N GLY A 68 -9.17 6.94 11.78
CA GLY A 68 -8.13 6.59 10.80
C GLY A 68 -7.77 5.10 10.76
N HIS A 69 -8.54 4.23 11.42
CA HIS A 69 -8.32 2.79 11.32
C HIS A 69 -8.66 2.25 9.93
N LYS A 70 -7.78 1.41 9.41
CA LYS A 70 -7.92 0.73 8.11
C LYS A 70 -9.00 -0.34 8.20
N ASN A 71 -10.02 -0.26 7.34
CA ASN A 71 -11.09 -1.24 7.22
C ASN A 71 -11.04 -1.92 5.83
N GLN A 72 -12.17 -1.96 5.12
CA GLN A 72 -12.34 -2.69 3.88
C GLN A 72 -11.49 -2.10 2.75
N VAL A 73 -10.98 -2.96 1.87
CA VAL A 73 -10.30 -2.57 0.62
C VAL A 73 -11.10 -3.14 -0.54
N VAL A 74 -11.45 -2.28 -1.48
CA VAL A 74 -12.25 -2.64 -2.64
C VAL A 74 -11.64 -2.06 -3.92
N ASP A 75 -12.05 -2.58 -5.07
CA ASP A 75 -11.62 -2.05 -6.36
C ASP A 75 -12.20 -0.65 -6.58
N LEU A 76 -11.58 0.13 -7.47
CA LEU A 76 -12.01 1.51 -7.72
C LEU A 76 -13.47 1.59 -8.18
N ASP A 77 -13.87 0.63 -9.02
CA ASP A 77 -15.20 0.58 -9.66
C ASP A 77 -16.26 -0.11 -8.79
N THR A 78 -15.89 -0.61 -7.60
CA THR A 78 -16.87 -1.18 -6.68
C THR A 78 -17.86 -0.10 -6.24
N ASP A 79 -19.16 -0.40 -6.39
CA ASP A 79 -20.23 0.43 -5.84
C ASP A 79 -20.15 0.39 -4.31
N VAL A 80 -20.13 1.57 -3.70
CA VAL A 80 -19.92 1.73 -2.26
C VAL A 80 -21.17 2.17 -1.51
N SER A 81 -22.30 2.35 -2.19
CA SER A 81 -23.53 2.84 -1.55
C SER A 81 -23.99 1.96 -0.37
N ASP A 82 -23.74 0.65 -0.46
CA ASP A 82 -24.26 -0.35 0.47
C ASP A 82 -23.17 -0.92 1.39
N ILE A 83 -22.01 -0.28 1.48
CA ILE A 83 -20.92 -0.74 2.34
C ILE A 83 -21.20 -0.34 3.79
N TYR A 84 -21.33 -1.35 4.66
CA TYR A 84 -21.43 -1.17 6.11
C TYR A 84 -20.20 -0.47 6.67
N THR A 85 -20.42 0.63 7.36
CA THR A 85 -19.39 1.43 8.02
C THR A 85 -19.29 1.05 9.49
N GLU A 86 -18.84 -0.19 9.75
CA GLU A 86 -18.47 -0.68 11.08
C GLU A 86 -16.95 -0.84 11.14
N CYS A 87 -16.31 -0.28 12.17
CA CYS A 87 -14.89 -0.44 12.36
C CYS A 87 -14.57 -1.67 13.19
N VAL A 88 -13.68 -2.53 12.70
CA VAL A 88 -13.27 -3.75 13.44
C VAL A 88 -12.28 -3.47 14.58
N ARG A 89 -11.84 -2.22 14.75
CA ARG A 89 -10.82 -1.82 15.73
C ARG A 89 -11.31 -0.86 16.81
N CYS A 90 -12.41 -0.16 16.56
CA CYS A 90 -13.05 0.73 17.51
C CYS A 90 -14.56 0.63 17.35
N ASP A 91 -15.31 1.10 18.33
CA ASP A 91 -16.78 1.03 18.35
C ASP A 91 -17.44 2.07 17.42
N ALA A 92 -16.73 2.48 16.35
CA ALA A 92 -17.24 3.43 15.37
C ALA A 92 -18.12 2.70 14.35
N GLU A 93 -19.38 3.12 14.28
CA GLU A 93 -20.44 2.57 13.43
C GLU A 93 -21.16 3.72 12.69
N ASP A 94 -21.84 3.40 11.58
CA ASP A 94 -22.67 4.33 10.78
C ASP A 94 -21.97 5.64 10.38
N TYR A 95 -20.64 5.63 10.28
CA TYR A 95 -19.85 6.81 9.94
C TYR A 95 -19.91 7.13 8.44
N GLU A 96 -19.65 8.40 8.12
CA GLU A 96 -19.49 8.83 6.73
C GLU A 96 -18.26 8.15 6.10
N GLN A 97 -18.43 7.61 4.90
CA GLN A 97 -17.37 6.86 4.24
C GLN A 97 -16.21 7.77 3.83
N PHE A 98 -15.04 7.55 4.45
CA PHE A 98 -13.79 8.20 4.05
C PHE A 98 -12.88 7.20 3.32
N TRP A 99 -12.68 7.42 2.02
CA TRP A 99 -11.90 6.53 1.15
C TRP A 99 -10.54 7.12 0.81
N VAL A 100 -9.50 6.29 0.88
CA VAL A 100 -8.14 6.66 0.45
C VAL A 100 -7.64 5.70 -0.64
N PHE A 101 -6.83 6.23 -1.56
CA PHE A 101 -6.18 5.40 -2.58
C PHE A 101 -5.03 4.60 -1.98
N VAL A 102 -4.99 3.31 -2.30
CA VAL A 102 -3.93 2.40 -1.87
C VAL A 102 -3.43 1.60 -3.06
N PHE A 103 -2.15 1.27 -3.02
CA PHE A 103 -1.47 0.44 -4.00
C PHE A 103 -1.12 -0.90 -3.36
N SER A 104 -1.24 -1.94 -4.17
CA SER A 104 -0.86 -3.30 -3.83
C SER A 104 -0.02 -3.87 -4.97
N PHE A 105 0.89 -4.80 -4.68
CA PHE A 105 1.60 -5.48 -5.76
C PHE A 105 0.67 -6.47 -6.44
N ASN A 106 0.69 -6.52 -7.77
CA ASN A 106 0.10 -7.62 -8.52
C ASN A 106 0.75 -8.94 -8.05
N SER A 107 -0.06 -9.99 -7.89
CA SER A 107 0.40 -11.31 -7.46
C SER A 107 1.54 -11.86 -8.32
N ASP A 108 1.46 -11.70 -9.63
CA ASP A 108 2.42 -12.24 -10.60
C ASP A 108 3.76 -11.53 -10.46
N TYR A 109 3.73 -10.20 -10.43
CA TYR A 109 4.92 -9.38 -10.21
C TYR A 109 5.57 -9.67 -8.85
N GLN A 110 4.76 -9.79 -7.80
CA GLN A 110 5.26 -10.08 -6.46
C GLN A 110 5.87 -11.49 -6.37
N GLN A 111 5.27 -12.48 -7.04
CA GLN A 111 5.79 -13.83 -7.10
C GLN A 111 7.14 -13.87 -7.84
N ASP A 112 7.23 -13.21 -9.00
CA ASP A 112 8.47 -13.10 -9.76
C ASP A 112 9.59 -12.44 -8.95
N ALA A 113 9.30 -11.29 -8.32
CA ALA A 113 10.24 -10.59 -7.47
C ALA A 113 10.78 -11.49 -6.34
N ARG A 114 9.91 -12.26 -5.68
CA ARG A 114 10.29 -13.20 -4.59
C ARG A 114 11.15 -14.37 -5.06
N GLN A 115 11.00 -14.82 -6.31
CA GLN A 115 11.85 -15.87 -6.87
C GLN A 115 13.30 -15.37 -7.03
N HIS A 116 13.47 -14.08 -7.34
CA HIS A 116 14.76 -13.44 -7.51
C HIS A 116 15.39 -12.91 -6.21
N ALA A 117 14.68 -13.00 -5.08
CA ALA A 117 15.19 -12.55 -3.78
C ALA A 117 16.15 -13.56 -3.11
N THR A 118 17.25 -13.06 -2.56
CA THR A 118 18.18 -13.86 -1.74
C THR A 118 17.54 -14.28 -0.40
N LYS A 119 18.13 -15.28 0.26
CA LYS A 119 17.64 -15.75 1.58
C LYS A 119 17.68 -14.66 2.66
N ASP A 120 18.67 -13.77 2.62
CA ASP A 120 18.83 -12.69 3.60
C ASP A 120 17.81 -11.57 3.40
N GLU A 121 17.49 -11.25 2.14
CA GLU A 121 16.45 -10.27 1.80
C GLU A 121 15.05 -10.73 2.26
N LYS A 122 14.75 -12.02 2.11
CA LYS A 122 13.51 -12.61 2.63
C LYS A 122 13.39 -12.46 4.15
N LYS A 123 14.51 -12.59 4.89
CA LYS A 123 14.55 -12.61 6.36
C LYS A 123 14.54 -11.22 7.02
N LYS A 124 14.94 -10.16 6.32
CA LYS A 124 14.99 -8.78 6.86
C LYS A 124 13.63 -8.26 7.34
N MET A 125 12.51 -8.82 6.88
CA MET A 125 11.18 -8.23 7.11
C MET A 125 10.51 -8.55 8.45
N THR A 126 10.85 -9.64 9.15
CA THR A 126 10.21 -9.98 10.44
C THR A 126 10.36 -8.86 11.50
N ARG A 127 11.35 -7.97 11.34
CA ARG A 127 11.62 -6.87 12.29
C ARG A 127 10.90 -5.55 12.01
N TYR A 128 10.41 -5.28 10.79
CA TYR A 128 9.92 -3.93 10.40
C TYR A 128 8.39 -3.79 10.37
N LEU A 129 7.64 -4.89 10.35
CA LEU A 129 6.16 -4.88 10.26
C LEU A 129 5.44 -4.09 11.37
N PRO A 130 5.90 -4.08 12.65
CA PRO A 130 5.22 -3.31 13.69
C PRO A 130 5.32 -1.79 13.53
N GLN A 131 6.33 -1.30 12.81
CA GLN A 131 6.68 0.14 12.80
C GLN A 131 5.91 0.95 11.75
N MET A 132 5.31 0.30 10.75
CA MET A 132 4.69 0.99 9.60
C MET A 132 3.16 1.04 9.65
N GLY A 133 2.50 0.36 10.60
CA GLY A 133 1.02 0.33 10.66
C GLY A 133 0.36 -0.25 9.41
N ILE A 134 1.11 -1.02 8.60
CA ILE A 134 0.63 -1.65 7.37
C ILE A 134 0.09 -3.02 7.75
N GLY A 135 -1.18 -3.27 7.42
CA GLY A 135 -1.89 -4.48 7.81
C GLY A 135 -1.18 -5.72 7.28
N VAL A 136 -0.77 -6.59 8.20
CA VAL A 136 -0.40 -7.96 7.90
C VAL A 136 -1.70 -8.72 7.67
N VAL A 137 -1.93 -9.26 6.47
CA VAL A 137 -3.01 -10.21 6.27
C VAL A 137 -2.60 -11.51 6.97
N ASN A 138 -3.31 -11.86 8.04
CA ASN A 138 -3.32 -13.24 8.50
C ASN A 138 -4.02 -14.06 7.41
N VAL A 139 -3.24 -14.89 6.72
CA VAL A 139 -3.78 -15.96 5.91
C VAL A 139 -4.40 -16.96 6.88
N TRP A 140 -5.73 -17.02 6.92
CA TRP A 140 -6.46 -18.10 7.57
C TRP A 140 -6.63 -19.26 6.59
#